data_AF-A0A1C5G251-F1
#
_entry.id   AF-A0A1C5G251-F1
#
_cell.length_a   1.000
_cell.length_b   1.000
_cell.length_c   1.000
_cell.angle_alpha   90.00
_cell.angle_beta   90.00
_cell.angle_gamma   90.00
#
_symmetry.space_group_name_H-M   'P 1'
#
loop_
_entity.id
_entity.type
_entity.pdbx_description
1 polymer ?
#
loop_
_entity_poly.entity_id
_entity_poly.type
_entity_poly.pdbx_seq_one_letter_code
_entity_poly.pdbx_strand_id
1 'polypeptide(L)'
;PLRERIAAWDGRIGVAAVNGPAAVTVSGDPEALEELGAALSGDGVMRWPIPGADFAAHSRQVERIHDELMRLLGGVTPRPTTVGFWSSADSAWLDGSALDAAYWYRNLRQTVEFDQAVNQLIAAGYDAFVEVSPSPVLAIWVQRALEAADGGVVVGTLHREAGGLDRFLTSLGELHARGAAVDWRAVHRGGRRVDLPTYAFQRQHYWLVPLPLEPRALPAAEDTDAWQYRVDWRVLHDLPTRPATGDWLVVTPAGTDVGGHLDALRRQGLTTLVVPWEAADDRTTGAARLRAAADGHTPAGVLSLLGLADRPWSDGTVLPTGLPLTVTLIGALGDAGIDAPLWAATSGAVS
;
A
#
# COMPACT_ATOMS: atom_id res chain seq x y z
N PRO A 1 -43.11 2.07 -5.10
CA PRO A 1 -41.84 2.62 -5.65
C PRO A 1 -41.99 4.08 -6.11
N LEU A 2 -40.92 4.90 -6.16
CA LEU A 2 -41.07 6.33 -6.56
C LEU A 2 -41.67 6.48 -7.98
N ARG A 3 -41.29 5.61 -8.93
CA ARG A 3 -41.85 5.58 -10.29
C ARG A 3 -43.38 5.40 -10.31
N GLU A 4 -43.93 4.57 -9.43
CA GLU A 4 -45.39 4.39 -9.30
C GLU A 4 -46.06 5.62 -8.70
N ARG A 5 -45.41 6.28 -7.74
CA ARG A 5 -45.95 7.48 -7.10
C ARG A 5 -46.06 8.64 -8.10
N ILE A 6 -45.03 8.87 -8.91
CA ILE A 6 -45.02 9.97 -9.88
C ILE A 6 -45.96 9.73 -11.09
N ALA A 7 -46.45 8.49 -11.30
CA ALA A 7 -47.40 8.18 -12.36
C ALA A 7 -48.71 8.97 -12.22
N ALA A 8 -49.08 9.39 -11.01
CA ALA A 8 -50.24 10.24 -10.75
C ALA A 8 -50.17 11.63 -11.43
N TRP A 9 -48.99 12.06 -11.87
CA TRP A 9 -48.77 13.35 -12.53
C TRP A 9 -48.64 13.25 -14.06
N ASP A 10 -49.00 12.12 -14.67
CA ASP A 10 -49.12 11.95 -16.14
C ASP A 10 -47.96 12.55 -16.96
N GLY A 11 -46.74 12.20 -16.56
CA GLY A 11 -45.50 12.66 -17.21
C GLY A 11 -45.11 14.11 -16.96
N ARG A 12 -45.85 14.88 -16.13
CA ARG A 12 -45.41 16.21 -15.63
C ARG A 12 -44.14 16.10 -14.77
N ILE A 13 -43.88 14.92 -14.19
CA ILE A 13 -42.69 14.61 -13.40
C ILE A 13 -42.01 13.39 -14.02
N GLY A 14 -40.70 13.50 -14.24
CA GLY A 14 -39.83 12.41 -14.66
C GLY A 14 -38.79 12.07 -13.60
N VAL A 15 -38.26 10.85 -13.66
CA VAL A 15 -37.05 10.49 -12.90
C VAL A 15 -35.85 11.02 -13.66
N ALA A 16 -35.13 11.95 -13.05
CA ALA A 16 -33.97 12.58 -13.67
C ALA A 16 -32.71 11.75 -13.48
N ALA A 17 -32.47 11.26 -12.27
CA ALA A 17 -31.30 10.44 -11.96
C ALA A 17 -31.60 9.43 -10.85
N VAL A 18 -31.06 8.22 -10.99
CA VAL A 18 -31.02 7.21 -9.94
C VAL A 18 -29.58 7.16 -9.44
N ASN A 19 -29.31 7.82 -8.32
CA ASN A 19 -27.96 7.92 -7.75
C ASN A 19 -27.63 6.77 -6.80
N GLY A 20 -28.66 6.12 -6.25
CA GLY A 20 -28.54 4.97 -5.37
C GLY A 20 -29.91 4.38 -5.02
N PRO A 21 -29.95 3.24 -4.31
CA PRO A 21 -31.21 2.56 -3.97
C PRO A 21 -32.17 3.40 -3.12
N ALA A 22 -31.64 4.38 -2.38
CA ALA A 22 -32.41 5.31 -1.55
C ALA A 22 -32.25 6.79 -1.99
N ALA A 23 -31.74 7.04 -3.19
CA ALA A 23 -31.41 8.39 -3.66
C ALA A 23 -31.79 8.58 -5.13
N VAL A 24 -32.92 9.26 -5.34
CA VAL A 24 -33.47 9.51 -6.66
C VAL A 24 -33.77 10.99 -6.83
N THR A 25 -33.36 11.55 -7.97
CA THR A 25 -33.68 12.92 -8.39
C THR A 25 -34.85 12.88 -9.35
N VAL A 26 -35.80 13.79 -9.17
CA VAL A 26 -36.93 14.00 -10.09
C VAL A 26 -36.89 15.41 -10.65
N SER A 27 -37.42 15.58 -11.85
CA SER A 27 -37.51 16.86 -12.55
C SER A 27 -38.83 16.96 -13.31
N GLY A 28 -39.31 18.18 -13.55
CA GLY A 28 -40.60 18.36 -14.19
C GLY A 28 -41.22 19.73 -13.97
N ASP A 29 -42.55 19.79 -14.06
CA ASP A 29 -43.32 21.01 -13.87
C ASP A 29 -43.21 21.49 -12.41
N PRO A 30 -42.90 22.78 -12.15
CA PRO A 30 -42.68 23.29 -10.79
C PRO A 30 -43.83 23.02 -9.81
N GLU A 31 -45.07 23.28 -10.23
CA GLU A 31 -46.27 23.04 -9.41
C GLU A 31 -46.40 21.55 -9.04
N ALA A 32 -46.15 20.66 -10.00
CA ALA A 32 -46.22 19.21 -9.77
C ALA A 32 -45.12 18.75 -8.79
N LEU A 33 -43.91 19.33 -8.89
CA LEU A 33 -42.82 19.05 -7.95
C LEU A 33 -43.13 19.56 -6.53
N GLU A 34 -43.82 20.69 -6.40
CA GLU A 34 -44.29 21.21 -5.11
C GLU A 34 -45.31 20.28 -4.47
N GLU A 35 -46.32 19.84 -5.23
CA GLU A 35 -47.34 18.87 -4.80
C GLU A 35 -46.71 17.54 -4.37
N LEU A 36 -45.85 16.96 -5.22
CA LEU A 36 -45.12 15.73 -4.89
C LEU A 36 -44.30 15.91 -3.62
N GLY A 37 -43.60 17.04 -3.51
CA GLY A 37 -42.79 17.34 -2.35
C GLY A 37 -43.61 17.48 -1.06
N ALA A 38 -44.80 18.05 -1.12
CA ALA A 38 -45.73 18.10 0.00
C ALA A 38 -46.21 16.70 0.40
N ALA A 39 -46.58 15.86 -0.57
CA ALA A 39 -46.97 14.47 -0.33
C ALA A 39 -45.83 13.66 0.32
N LEU A 40 -44.60 13.79 -0.19
CA LEU A 40 -43.41 13.14 0.40
C LEU A 40 -43.13 13.62 1.82
N SER A 41 -43.36 14.91 2.10
CA SER A 41 -43.19 15.47 3.43
C SER A 41 -44.24 14.93 4.41
N GLY A 42 -45.48 14.75 3.96
CA GLY A 42 -46.55 14.10 4.73
C GLY A 42 -46.22 12.65 5.12
N ASP A 43 -45.49 11.94 4.26
CA ASP A 43 -45.02 10.58 4.48
C ASP A 43 -43.69 10.51 5.28
N GLY A 44 -43.13 11.65 5.69
CA GLY A 44 -41.83 11.69 6.40
C GLY A 44 -40.62 11.37 5.52
N VAL A 45 -40.75 11.45 4.19
CA VAL A 45 -39.65 11.20 3.24
C VAL A 45 -38.82 12.46 3.10
N MET A 46 -37.51 12.33 3.35
CA MET A 46 -36.56 13.43 3.23
C MET A 46 -36.46 13.90 1.76
N ARG A 47 -36.56 15.21 1.55
CA ARG A 47 -36.45 15.86 0.23
C ARG A 47 -35.77 17.21 0.34
N TRP A 48 -35.05 17.58 -0.71
CA TRP A 48 -34.42 18.89 -0.81
C TRP A 48 -34.46 19.37 -2.27
N PRO A 49 -34.71 20.67 -2.53
CA PRO A 49 -34.57 21.23 -3.86
C PRO A 49 -33.08 21.22 -4.27
N ILE A 50 -32.82 21.12 -5.57
CA ILE A 50 -31.47 21.26 -6.12
C ILE A 50 -31.20 22.76 -6.34
N PRO A 51 -30.28 23.39 -5.59
CA PRO A 51 -30.02 24.82 -5.73
C PRO A 51 -29.43 25.15 -7.09
N GLY A 52 -29.91 26.23 -7.72
CA GLY A 52 -29.38 26.73 -8.99
C GLY A 52 -29.85 25.96 -10.23
N ALA A 53 -30.67 24.93 -10.09
CA ALA A 53 -31.34 24.30 -11.23
C ALA A 53 -32.49 25.19 -11.70
N ASP A 54 -32.34 25.79 -12.88
CA ASP A 54 -33.31 26.71 -13.50
C ASP A 54 -34.09 26.08 -14.67
N PHE A 55 -33.81 24.82 -15.00
CA PHE A 55 -34.55 24.05 -16.00
C PHE A 55 -34.71 22.56 -15.63
N ALA A 56 -35.75 21.92 -16.17
CA ALA A 56 -36.06 20.52 -15.91
C ALA A 56 -35.38 19.56 -16.92
N ALA A 57 -34.07 19.34 -16.76
CA ALA A 57 -33.34 18.30 -17.47
C ALA A 57 -33.96 16.91 -17.24
N HIS A 58 -33.72 15.95 -18.13
CA HIS A 58 -34.17 14.56 -18.00
C HIS A 58 -35.70 14.40 -17.89
N SER A 59 -36.44 15.35 -18.46
CA SER A 59 -37.90 15.39 -18.46
C SER A 59 -38.44 15.61 -19.87
N ARG A 60 -39.75 15.43 -20.05
CA ARG A 60 -40.44 15.73 -21.32
C ARG A 60 -40.26 17.17 -21.79
N GLN A 61 -39.96 18.11 -20.89
CA GLN A 61 -39.78 19.52 -21.28
C GLN A 61 -38.59 19.71 -22.24
N VAL A 62 -37.60 18.81 -22.20
CA VAL A 62 -36.45 18.79 -23.11
C VAL A 62 -36.85 18.54 -24.56
N GLU A 63 -37.99 17.90 -24.82
CA GLU A 63 -38.48 17.63 -26.19
C GLU A 63 -38.72 18.91 -26.98
N ARG A 64 -39.05 20.02 -26.30
CA ARG A 64 -39.29 21.33 -26.94
C ARG A 64 -38.04 21.92 -27.61
N ILE A 65 -36.85 21.53 -27.15
CA ILE A 65 -35.57 22.03 -27.67
C ILE A 65 -34.84 20.99 -28.53
N HIS A 66 -35.51 19.90 -28.92
CA HIS A 66 -34.89 18.81 -29.69
C HIS A 66 -34.25 19.30 -31.01
N ASP A 67 -35.04 19.95 -31.87
CA ASP A 67 -34.58 20.41 -33.19
C ASP A 67 -33.46 21.45 -33.08
N GLU A 68 -33.56 22.32 -32.06
CA GLU A 68 -32.52 23.31 -31.78
C GLU A 68 -31.20 22.64 -31.36
N LEU A 69 -31.25 21.64 -30.48
CA LEU A 69 -30.09 20.86 -30.07
C LEU A 69 -29.47 20.08 -31.23
N MET A 70 -30.29 19.46 -32.09
CA MET A 70 -29.80 18.76 -33.29
C MET A 70 -29.05 19.71 -34.23
N ARG A 71 -29.59 20.91 -34.42
CA ARG A 71 -28.95 21.94 -35.24
C ARG A 71 -27.64 22.44 -34.61
N LEU A 72 -27.63 22.73 -33.31
CA LEU A 72 -26.45 23.26 -32.61
C LEU A 72 -25.31 22.23 -32.54
N LEU A 73 -25.64 20.96 -32.34
CA LEU A 73 -24.67 19.88 -32.17
C LEU A 73 -24.32 19.16 -33.47
N GLY A 74 -24.99 19.45 -34.58
CA GLY A 74 -24.79 18.76 -35.87
C GLY A 74 -23.36 18.87 -36.45
N GLY A 75 -22.55 19.83 -36.00
CA GLY A 75 -21.14 19.95 -36.37
C GLY A 75 -20.17 19.12 -35.52
N VAL A 76 -20.64 18.49 -34.45
CA VAL A 76 -19.80 17.66 -33.57
C VAL A 76 -19.36 16.42 -34.33
N THR A 77 -18.05 16.16 -34.37
CA THR A 77 -17.47 14.96 -34.99
C THR A 77 -16.83 14.09 -33.91
N PRO A 78 -17.56 13.11 -33.37
CA PRO A 78 -17.06 12.25 -32.30
C PRO A 78 -15.93 11.34 -32.81
N ARG A 79 -15.08 10.86 -31.89
CA ARG A 79 -13.90 10.05 -32.21
C ARG A 79 -13.75 8.91 -31.21
N PRO A 80 -13.11 7.80 -31.60
CA PRO A 80 -12.84 6.69 -30.69
C PRO A 80 -12.14 7.15 -29.41
N THR A 81 -12.52 6.54 -28.29
CA THR A 81 -11.97 6.85 -26.97
C THR A 81 -10.88 5.85 -26.60
N THR A 82 -9.79 6.34 -26.01
CA THR A 82 -8.72 5.47 -25.46
C THR A 82 -9.00 5.01 -24.04
N VAL A 83 -9.92 5.69 -23.34
CA VAL A 83 -10.40 5.34 -22.00
C VAL A 83 -11.82 4.81 -22.16
N GLY A 84 -12.15 3.72 -21.45
CA GLY A 84 -13.50 3.16 -21.47
C GLY A 84 -14.53 4.21 -21.04
N PHE A 85 -15.61 4.32 -21.81
CA PHE A 85 -16.72 5.23 -21.53
C PHE A 85 -17.97 4.42 -21.23
N TRP A 86 -18.39 4.41 -19.97
CA TRP A 86 -19.69 3.86 -19.59
C TRP A 86 -20.75 4.97 -19.68
N SER A 87 -21.75 4.80 -20.54
CA SER A 87 -22.87 5.72 -20.61
C SER A 87 -23.88 5.43 -19.52
N SER A 88 -24.18 6.42 -18.68
CA SER A 88 -25.27 6.38 -17.70
C SER A 88 -26.66 6.61 -18.33
N ALA A 89 -26.73 7.03 -19.60
CA ALA A 89 -27.99 7.18 -20.33
C ALA A 89 -28.39 5.90 -21.07
N ASP A 90 -27.41 5.26 -21.72
CA ASP A 90 -27.62 4.03 -22.49
C ASP A 90 -27.33 2.75 -21.65
N SER A 91 -26.82 2.90 -20.43
CA SER A 91 -26.39 1.81 -19.52
C SER A 91 -25.48 0.77 -20.18
N ALA A 92 -24.53 1.24 -20.97
CA ALA A 92 -23.62 0.42 -21.75
C ALA A 92 -22.25 1.07 -21.94
N TRP A 93 -21.24 0.24 -22.23
CA TRP A 93 -19.96 0.71 -22.77
C TRP A 93 -20.16 1.25 -24.18
N LEU A 94 -19.76 2.49 -24.43
CA LEU A 94 -19.79 3.09 -25.75
C LEU A 94 -18.37 3.43 -26.22
N ASP A 95 -18.15 3.33 -27.52
CA ASP A 95 -17.00 3.98 -28.15
C ASP A 95 -17.29 5.47 -28.33
N GLY A 96 -16.28 6.31 -28.19
CA GLY A 96 -16.41 7.75 -28.36
C GLY A 96 -16.96 8.20 -29.72
N SER A 97 -16.86 7.38 -30.78
CA SER A 97 -17.47 7.68 -32.07
C SER A 97 -19.01 7.70 -32.05
N ALA A 98 -19.63 7.09 -31.03
CA ALA A 98 -21.08 7.07 -30.84
C ALA A 98 -21.63 8.33 -30.13
N LEU A 99 -20.78 9.24 -29.66
CA LEU A 99 -21.17 10.42 -28.86
C LEU A 99 -21.61 11.61 -29.73
N ASP A 100 -22.51 11.34 -30.66
CA ASP A 100 -23.05 12.31 -31.63
C ASP A 100 -24.13 13.24 -31.04
N ALA A 101 -24.69 14.12 -31.87
CA ALA A 101 -25.77 15.03 -31.46
C ALA A 101 -26.97 14.27 -30.86
N ALA A 102 -27.34 13.13 -31.45
CA ALA A 102 -28.47 12.34 -30.98
C ALA A 102 -28.18 11.72 -29.60
N TYR A 103 -26.94 11.27 -29.36
CA TYR A 103 -26.50 10.83 -28.03
C TYR A 103 -26.63 11.94 -26.99
N TRP A 104 -26.14 13.16 -27.27
CA TRP A 104 -26.21 14.25 -26.30
C TRP A 104 -27.64 14.70 -26.01
N TYR A 105 -28.54 14.65 -27.00
CA TYR A 105 -29.97 14.85 -26.76
C TYR A 105 -30.55 13.73 -25.88
N ARG A 106 -30.24 12.46 -26.16
CA ARG A 106 -30.67 11.33 -25.33
C ARG A 106 -30.17 11.50 -23.90
N ASN A 107 -28.90 11.83 -23.71
CA ASN A 107 -28.30 12.08 -22.40
C ASN A 107 -29.04 13.17 -21.61
N LEU A 108 -29.42 14.26 -22.28
CA LEU A 108 -30.18 15.35 -21.66
C LEU A 108 -31.64 14.99 -21.38
N ARG A 109 -32.25 14.10 -22.19
CA ARG A 109 -33.68 13.75 -22.11
C ARG A 109 -33.97 12.55 -21.22
N GLN A 110 -33.10 11.55 -21.20
CA GLN A 110 -33.30 10.27 -20.53
C GLN A 110 -32.82 10.31 -19.08
N THR A 111 -33.29 9.36 -18.27
CA THR A 111 -32.86 9.20 -16.88
C THR A 111 -31.37 8.84 -16.83
N VAL A 112 -30.65 9.43 -15.88
CA VAL A 112 -29.27 9.08 -15.56
C VAL A 112 -29.25 7.89 -14.60
N GLU A 113 -28.86 6.71 -15.07
CA GLU A 113 -28.75 5.48 -14.29
C GLU A 113 -27.35 5.38 -13.63
N PHE A 114 -27.05 6.30 -12.71
CA PHE A 114 -25.73 6.41 -12.05
C PHE A 114 -25.43 5.23 -11.12
N ASP A 115 -26.40 4.81 -10.31
CA ASP A 115 -26.26 3.64 -9.43
C ASP A 115 -25.92 2.38 -10.23
N GLN A 116 -26.64 2.16 -11.34
CA GLN A 116 -26.34 1.06 -12.25
C GLN A 116 -24.92 1.17 -12.82
N ALA A 117 -24.50 2.36 -13.25
CA ALA A 117 -23.16 2.57 -13.77
C ALA A 117 -22.06 2.21 -12.75
N VAL A 118 -22.20 2.69 -11.50
CA VAL A 118 -21.23 2.38 -10.43
C VAL A 118 -21.17 0.88 -10.16
N ASN A 119 -22.33 0.22 -10.00
CA ASN A 119 -22.37 -1.22 -9.74
C ASN A 119 -21.76 -2.04 -10.90
N GLN A 120 -21.96 -1.60 -12.15
CA GLN A 120 -21.37 -2.26 -13.32
C GLN A 120 -19.85 -2.06 -13.38
N LEU A 121 -19.34 -0.89 -12.99
CA LEU A 121 -17.90 -0.66 -12.88
C LEU A 121 -17.28 -1.52 -11.77
N ILE A 122 -17.92 -1.60 -10.60
CA ILE A 122 -17.47 -2.48 -9.51
C ILE A 122 -17.45 -3.94 -9.97
N ALA A 123 -18.53 -4.42 -10.62
CA ALA A 123 -18.61 -5.78 -11.15
C ALA A 123 -17.56 -6.07 -12.23
N ALA A 124 -17.12 -5.04 -12.97
CA ALA A 124 -16.02 -5.13 -13.93
C ALA A 124 -14.62 -5.12 -13.29
N GLY A 125 -14.54 -5.02 -11.96
CA GLY A 125 -13.29 -5.06 -11.19
C GLY A 125 -12.62 -3.70 -10.96
N TYR A 126 -13.32 -2.59 -11.24
CA TYR A 126 -12.83 -1.27 -10.87
C TYR A 126 -13.00 -1.05 -9.36
N ASP A 127 -11.91 -0.71 -8.68
CA ASP A 127 -11.83 -0.55 -7.23
C ASP A 127 -11.43 0.87 -6.79
N ALA A 128 -11.08 1.75 -7.73
CA ALA A 128 -10.70 3.13 -7.45
C ALA A 128 -11.56 4.13 -8.24
N PHE A 129 -12.30 4.97 -7.52
CA PHE A 129 -13.20 5.97 -8.07
C PHE A 129 -12.75 7.38 -7.69
N VAL A 130 -12.68 8.27 -8.67
CA VAL A 130 -12.25 9.66 -8.47
C VAL A 130 -13.36 10.59 -8.96
N GLU A 131 -13.97 11.34 -8.05
CA GLU A 131 -14.93 12.38 -8.42
C GLU A 131 -14.19 13.67 -8.77
N VAL A 132 -14.12 13.98 -10.07
CA VAL A 132 -13.49 15.18 -10.59
C VAL A 132 -14.49 16.34 -10.56
N SER A 133 -14.58 17.01 -9.42
CA SER A 133 -15.52 18.11 -9.17
C SER A 133 -14.96 19.19 -8.21
N PRO A 134 -15.52 20.43 -8.25
CA PRO A 134 -15.17 21.49 -7.29
C PRO A 134 -15.54 21.16 -5.82
N SER A 135 -16.47 20.22 -5.63
CA SER A 135 -16.88 19.69 -4.33
C SER A 135 -17.56 18.35 -4.55
N PRO A 136 -17.23 17.30 -3.77
CA PRO A 136 -17.83 15.99 -3.95
C PRO A 136 -19.32 16.01 -3.64
N VAL A 137 -20.13 15.48 -4.55
CA VAL A 137 -21.58 15.32 -4.41
C VAL A 137 -21.99 13.86 -4.60
N LEU A 138 -21.28 13.12 -5.46
CA LEU A 138 -21.61 11.74 -5.82
C LEU A 138 -20.79 10.71 -5.03
N ALA A 139 -19.65 11.12 -4.47
CA ALA A 139 -18.73 10.26 -3.74
C ALA A 139 -19.42 9.46 -2.62
N ILE A 140 -20.42 10.05 -1.95
CA ILE A 140 -21.19 9.36 -0.90
C ILE A 140 -21.96 8.14 -1.42
N TRP A 141 -22.49 8.20 -2.65
CA TRP A 141 -23.25 7.10 -3.24
C TRP A 141 -22.31 6.00 -3.75
N VAL A 142 -21.17 6.41 -4.33
CA VAL A 142 -20.11 5.47 -4.72
C VAL A 142 -19.56 4.74 -3.49
N GLN A 143 -19.28 5.47 -2.40
CA GLN A 143 -18.80 4.88 -1.13
C GLN A 143 -19.75 3.80 -0.63
N ARG A 144 -21.06 4.04 -0.67
CA ARG A 144 -22.08 3.04 -0.28
C ARG A 144 -22.11 1.81 -1.17
N ALA A 145 -21.95 1.99 -2.49
CA ALA A 145 -21.88 0.86 -3.40
C ALA A 145 -20.62 0.00 -3.15
N LEU A 146 -19.48 0.64 -2.88
CA LEU A 146 -18.23 -0.04 -2.53
C LEU A 146 -18.32 -0.78 -1.20
N GLU A 147 -18.95 -0.19 -0.19
CA GLU A 147 -19.23 -0.84 1.10
C GLU A 147 -20.09 -2.09 0.92
N ALA A 148 -21.10 -2.05 0.04
CA ALA A 148 -21.92 -3.22 -0.27
C ALA A 148 -21.18 -4.31 -1.06
N ALA A 149 -20.08 -3.95 -1.72
CA ALA A 149 -19.23 -4.86 -2.51
C ALA A 149 -17.95 -5.29 -1.77
N ASP A 150 -17.82 -4.97 -0.47
CA ASP A 150 -16.69 -5.32 0.39
C ASP A 150 -15.31 -4.85 -0.13
N GLY A 151 -15.23 -3.71 -0.84
CA GLY A 151 -13.93 -3.20 -1.25
C GLY A 151 -13.92 -1.97 -2.17
N GLY A 152 -12.77 -1.29 -2.17
CA GLY A 152 -12.43 -0.16 -3.04
C GLY A 152 -12.29 1.18 -2.33
N VAL A 153 -11.97 2.21 -3.11
CA VAL A 153 -11.75 3.59 -2.66
C VAL A 153 -12.53 4.56 -3.53
N VAL A 154 -13.13 5.56 -2.89
CA VAL A 154 -13.59 6.77 -3.57
C VAL A 154 -12.98 8.02 -2.94
N VAL A 155 -12.53 8.94 -3.79
CA VAL A 155 -12.00 10.24 -3.39
C VAL A 155 -12.63 11.36 -4.24
N GLY A 156 -12.88 12.51 -3.64
CA GLY A 156 -13.20 13.74 -4.37
C GLY A 156 -11.94 14.52 -4.72
N THR A 157 -12.00 15.44 -5.69
CA THR A 157 -10.83 16.26 -6.05
C THR A 157 -10.68 17.52 -5.19
N LEU A 158 -11.71 18.36 -5.12
CA LEU A 158 -11.70 19.64 -4.41
C LEU A 158 -12.86 19.69 -3.40
N HIS A 159 -12.89 20.71 -2.55
CA HIS A 159 -13.98 20.93 -1.60
C HIS A 159 -14.48 22.36 -1.67
N ARG A 160 -15.78 22.59 -1.45
CA ARG A 160 -16.41 23.93 -1.53
C ARG A 160 -15.68 25.00 -0.71
N GLU A 161 -15.16 24.63 0.45
CA GLU A 161 -14.46 25.52 1.39
C GLU A 161 -12.93 25.39 1.34
N ALA A 162 -12.41 24.45 0.55
CA ALA A 162 -10.97 24.21 0.43
C ALA A 162 -10.63 23.90 -1.04
N GLY A 163 -10.21 24.94 -1.76
CA GLY A 163 -9.69 24.82 -3.12
C GLY A 163 -8.17 24.78 -3.16
N GLY A 164 -7.62 25.09 -4.34
CA GLY A 164 -6.18 25.26 -4.53
C GLY A 164 -5.38 23.96 -4.58
N LEU A 165 -4.07 24.13 -4.75
CA LEU A 165 -3.15 23.01 -4.96
C LEU A 165 -3.04 22.11 -3.72
N ASP A 166 -3.07 22.69 -2.52
CA ASP A 166 -2.96 21.92 -1.28
C ASP A 166 -4.09 20.90 -1.11
N ARG A 167 -5.35 21.31 -1.36
CA ARG A 167 -6.47 20.36 -1.34
C ARG A 167 -6.32 19.30 -2.44
N PHE A 168 -5.94 19.69 -3.64
CA PHE A 168 -5.75 18.76 -4.75
C PHE A 168 -4.66 17.71 -4.43
N LEU A 169 -3.52 18.14 -3.89
CA LEU A 169 -2.43 17.25 -3.47
C LEU A 169 -2.84 16.36 -2.28
N THR A 170 -3.66 16.89 -1.37
CA THR A 170 -4.25 16.10 -0.27
C THR A 170 -5.12 14.98 -0.83
N SER A 171 -5.97 15.26 -1.82
CA SER A 171 -6.82 14.25 -2.47
C SER A 171 -5.99 13.19 -3.22
N LEU A 172 -4.90 13.59 -3.87
CA LEU A 172 -3.93 12.64 -4.46
C LEU A 172 -3.24 11.78 -3.39
N GLY A 173 -2.86 12.37 -2.26
CA GLY A 173 -2.29 11.66 -1.12
C GLY A 173 -3.27 10.65 -0.51
N GLU A 174 -4.54 11.03 -0.39
CA GLU A 174 -5.63 10.16 0.08
C GLU A 174 -5.87 8.96 -0.84
N LEU A 175 -5.76 9.18 -2.16
CA LEU A 175 -5.83 8.12 -3.17
C LEU A 175 -4.63 7.19 -3.06
N HIS A 176 -3.42 7.75 -2.98
CA HIS A 176 -2.16 7.01 -2.84
C HIS A 176 -2.09 6.18 -1.55
N ALA A 177 -2.49 6.75 -0.42
CA ALA A 177 -2.50 6.07 0.87
C ALA A 177 -3.45 4.85 0.90
N ARG A 178 -4.43 4.82 -0.02
CA ARG A 178 -5.35 3.70 -0.21
C ARG A 178 -4.92 2.73 -1.30
N GLY A 179 -3.67 2.83 -1.78
CA GLY A 179 -3.03 1.85 -2.66
C GLY A 179 -3.09 2.18 -4.15
N ALA A 180 -3.79 3.23 -4.55
CA ALA A 180 -3.82 3.63 -5.95
C ALA A 180 -2.48 4.21 -6.40
N ALA A 181 -2.07 3.85 -7.62
CA ALA A 181 -0.81 4.29 -8.19
C ALA A 181 -0.88 5.79 -8.55
N VAL A 182 0.03 6.57 -7.98
CA VAL A 182 0.20 8.00 -8.29
C VAL A 182 1.63 8.22 -8.76
N ASP A 183 1.78 8.83 -9.95
CA ASP A 183 3.09 9.25 -10.43
C ASP A 183 3.52 10.56 -9.76
N TRP A 184 4.14 10.44 -8.58
CA TRP A 184 4.68 11.58 -7.83
C TRP A 184 5.81 12.32 -8.56
N ARG A 185 6.43 11.74 -9.60
CA ARG A 185 7.42 12.45 -10.42
C ARG A 185 6.77 13.48 -11.32
N ALA A 186 5.55 13.23 -11.79
CA ALA A 186 4.78 14.20 -12.55
C ALA A 186 4.36 15.40 -11.68
N VAL A 187 4.14 15.17 -10.38
CA VAL A 187 3.76 16.17 -9.37
C VAL A 187 4.96 17.03 -8.96
N HIS A 188 6.07 16.40 -8.59
CA HIS A 188 7.30 17.10 -8.20
C HIS A 188 8.26 17.23 -9.39
N ARG A 189 8.07 18.29 -10.18
CA ARG A 189 8.97 18.63 -11.29
C ARG A 189 10.24 19.27 -10.75
N GLY A 190 11.26 18.43 -10.53
CA GLY A 190 12.57 18.87 -10.06
C GLY A 190 12.77 18.68 -8.56
N GLY A 191 14.02 18.46 -8.20
CA GLY A 191 14.42 18.15 -6.83
C GLY A 191 15.79 17.46 -6.84
N ARG A 192 16.45 17.47 -5.69
CA ARG A 192 17.67 16.70 -5.46
C ARG A 192 17.37 15.60 -4.47
N ARG A 193 17.94 14.42 -4.66
CA ARG A 193 17.88 13.37 -3.65
C ARG A 193 18.65 13.86 -2.41
N VAL A 194 18.08 13.62 -1.25
CA VAL A 194 18.67 13.92 0.06
C VAL A 194 18.56 12.67 0.91
N ASP A 195 19.47 12.50 1.86
CA ASP A 195 19.39 11.41 2.81
C ASP A 195 18.18 11.61 3.73
N LEU A 196 17.40 10.54 3.89
CA LEU A 196 16.26 10.47 4.81
C LEU A 196 16.55 9.37 5.83
N PRO A 197 15.87 9.39 7.00
CA PRO A 197 15.91 8.26 7.92
C PRO A 197 15.56 6.95 7.21
N THR A 198 16.27 5.88 7.56
CA THR A 198 15.98 4.54 7.04
C THR A 198 14.64 4.03 7.59
N TYR A 199 14.11 2.96 7.00
CA TYR A 199 12.87 2.34 7.46
C TYR A 199 12.89 2.05 8.97
N ALA A 200 11.82 2.45 9.67
CA ALA A 200 11.66 2.23 11.09
C ALA A 200 11.16 0.80 11.37
N PHE A 201 12.10 -0.17 11.32
CA PHE A 201 11.80 -1.58 11.57
C PHE A 201 11.01 -1.79 12.86
N GLN A 202 9.84 -2.42 12.74
CA GLN A 202 9.05 -2.92 13.86
C GLN A 202 9.67 -4.24 14.33
N ARG A 203 10.75 -4.12 15.10
CA ARG A 203 11.61 -5.24 15.49
C ARG A 203 10.86 -6.18 16.43
N GLN A 204 11.01 -7.47 16.15
CA GLN A 204 10.70 -8.54 17.08
C GLN A 204 11.98 -9.35 17.32
N HIS A 205 12.11 -9.89 18.51
CA HIS A 205 13.28 -10.68 18.87
C HIS A 205 13.10 -12.11 18.34
N TYR A 206 13.94 -12.50 17.39
CA TYR A 206 13.97 -13.84 16.83
C TYR A 206 15.24 -14.54 17.27
N TRP A 207 15.11 -15.70 17.90
CA TRP A 207 16.24 -16.49 18.39
C TRP A 207 15.99 -17.98 18.15
N LEU A 208 17.02 -18.67 17.66
CA LEU A 208 16.99 -20.13 17.54
C LEU A 208 17.21 -20.73 18.93
N VAL A 209 16.19 -21.40 19.45
CA VAL A 209 16.35 -22.29 20.61
C VAL A 209 16.70 -23.67 20.07
N PRO A 210 17.82 -24.28 20.48
CA PRO A 210 18.10 -25.67 20.15
C PRO A 210 16.94 -26.53 20.66
N LEU A 211 16.20 -27.15 19.74
CA LEU A 211 15.32 -28.24 20.13
C LEU A 211 16.23 -29.37 20.65
N PRO A 212 15.89 -30.03 21.76
CA PRO A 212 16.64 -31.21 22.18
C PRO A 212 16.72 -32.17 20.99
N LEU A 213 17.95 -32.44 20.56
CA LEU A 213 18.23 -33.43 19.53
C LEU A 213 17.95 -34.81 20.13
N GLU A 214 16.69 -35.25 20.06
CA GLU A 214 16.38 -36.67 20.09
C GLU A 214 17.15 -37.31 18.91
N PRO A 215 17.99 -38.34 19.15
CA PRO A 215 18.71 -39.03 18.08
C PRO A 215 17.71 -39.63 17.09
N ARG A 216 17.42 -38.92 16.01
CA ARG A 216 16.59 -39.49 14.94
C ARG A 216 17.46 -40.45 14.15
N ALA A 217 17.16 -41.74 14.24
CA ALA A 217 17.75 -42.74 13.35
C ALA A 217 17.52 -42.29 11.89
N LEU A 218 18.61 -42.11 11.15
CA LEU A 218 18.53 -41.76 9.73
C LEU A 218 17.86 -42.92 8.97
N PRO A 219 16.84 -42.67 8.14
CA PRO A 219 16.29 -43.70 7.27
C PRO A 219 17.37 -44.18 6.28
N ALA A 220 17.28 -45.43 5.86
CA ALA A 220 18.21 -46.03 4.90
C ALA A 220 18.27 -45.20 3.60
N ALA A 221 19.44 -45.20 2.95
CA ALA A 221 19.86 -44.28 1.89
C ALA A 221 19.05 -44.30 0.57
N GLU A 222 17.89 -44.95 0.51
CA GLU A 222 17.09 -45.10 -0.70
C GLU A 222 15.95 -44.07 -0.84
N ASP A 223 15.66 -43.28 0.21
CA ASP A 223 14.57 -42.30 0.18
C ASP A 223 15.12 -40.86 0.16
N THR A 224 15.31 -40.31 -1.04
CA THR A 224 15.88 -38.96 -1.27
C THR A 224 14.91 -37.83 -0.91
N ASP A 225 13.60 -38.10 -0.84
CA ASP A 225 12.60 -37.12 -0.39
C ASP A 225 12.71 -36.84 1.12
N ALA A 226 13.26 -37.77 1.90
CA ALA A 226 13.51 -37.59 3.33
C ALA A 226 14.63 -36.58 3.66
N TRP A 227 15.38 -36.11 2.65
CA TRP A 227 16.48 -35.15 2.78
C TRP A 227 16.01 -33.70 2.60
N GLN A 228 14.74 -33.48 2.28
CA GLN A 228 14.17 -32.15 2.12
C GLN A 228 13.80 -31.57 3.48
N TYR A 229 14.51 -30.54 3.93
CA TYR A 229 14.10 -29.76 5.08
C TYR A 229 13.13 -28.67 4.63
N ARG A 230 12.02 -28.54 5.35
CA ARG A 230 11.13 -27.40 5.23
C ARG A 230 11.47 -26.42 6.33
N VAL A 231 11.96 -25.25 5.96
CA VAL A 231 12.15 -24.13 6.91
C VAL A 231 10.76 -23.62 7.27
N ASP A 232 10.40 -23.75 8.54
CA ASP A 232 9.11 -23.31 9.06
C ASP A 232 9.39 -22.35 10.23
N TRP A 233 8.88 -21.13 10.13
CA TRP A 233 9.11 -20.09 11.13
C TRP A 233 7.95 -20.10 12.12
N ARG A 234 8.20 -20.57 13.34
CA ARG A 234 7.24 -20.50 14.44
C ARG A 234 7.58 -19.33 15.36
N VAL A 235 6.58 -18.50 15.62
CA VAL A 235 6.69 -17.39 16.58
C VAL A 235 6.87 -17.98 17.98
N LEU A 236 8.03 -17.73 18.59
CA LEU A 236 8.29 -18.00 20.00
C LEU A 236 7.99 -16.74 20.79
N HIS A 237 6.95 -16.80 21.62
CA HIS A 237 6.67 -15.78 22.63
C HIS A 237 7.47 -16.12 23.91
N ASP A 238 7.94 -15.09 24.61
CA ASP A 238 8.57 -15.17 25.93
C ASP A 238 9.85 -16.01 26.04
N LEU A 239 10.92 -15.53 25.41
CA LEU A 239 12.26 -15.98 25.75
C LEU A 239 12.69 -15.36 27.10
N PRO A 240 13.13 -16.15 28.07
CA PRO A 240 13.70 -15.61 29.29
C PRO A 240 14.96 -14.80 28.95
N THR A 241 14.93 -13.50 29.23
CA THR A 241 16.10 -12.61 29.14
C THR A 241 17.02 -12.91 30.31
N ARG A 242 17.84 -13.96 30.17
CA ARG A 242 18.96 -14.15 31.09
C ARG A 242 20.09 -13.22 30.64
N PRO A 243 20.59 -12.32 31.50
CA PRO A 243 21.74 -11.49 31.14
C PRO A 243 22.92 -12.41 30.81
N ALA A 244 23.63 -12.13 29.72
CA ALA A 244 24.91 -12.77 29.48
C ALA A 244 25.87 -12.38 30.62
N THR A 245 26.60 -13.35 31.15
CA THR A 245 27.57 -13.17 32.26
C THR A 245 28.92 -13.73 31.86
N GLY A 246 30.00 -13.22 32.45
CA GLY A 246 31.37 -13.67 32.18
C GLY A 246 32.08 -12.84 31.13
N ASP A 247 33.28 -13.27 30.74
CA ASP A 247 34.13 -12.58 29.78
C ASP A 247 33.77 -12.93 28.35
N TRP A 248 33.76 -11.94 27.47
CA TRP A 248 33.39 -12.10 26.07
C TRP A 248 34.51 -11.66 25.17
N LEU A 249 34.93 -12.53 24.25
CA LEU A 249 35.82 -12.14 23.17
C LEU A 249 34.99 -11.38 22.13
N VAL A 250 35.38 -10.15 21.81
CA VAL A 250 34.71 -9.34 20.78
C VAL A 250 35.66 -9.14 19.62
N VAL A 251 35.42 -9.85 18.52
CA VAL A 251 36.27 -9.82 17.33
C VAL A 251 35.83 -8.69 16.41
N THR A 252 36.72 -7.73 16.15
CA THR A 252 36.40 -6.48 15.44
C THR A 252 37.18 -6.37 14.14
N PRO A 253 36.54 -6.04 13.01
CA PRO A 253 37.26 -5.87 11.74
C PRO A 253 38.13 -4.61 11.77
N ALA A 254 39.39 -4.74 11.37
CA ALA A 254 40.31 -3.62 11.26
C ALA A 254 39.76 -2.56 10.28
N GLY A 255 39.92 -1.28 10.64
CA GLY A 255 39.48 -0.16 9.81
C GLY A 255 37.96 0.08 9.75
N THR A 256 37.17 -0.63 10.54
CA THR A 256 35.72 -0.42 10.69
C THR A 256 35.42 0.17 12.07
N ASP A 257 34.67 1.27 12.13
CA ASP A 257 34.26 1.84 13.42
C ASP A 257 33.17 0.99 14.07
N VAL A 258 33.52 0.39 15.21
CA VAL A 258 32.63 -0.44 16.02
C VAL A 258 32.45 0.10 17.44
N GLY A 259 32.88 1.34 17.71
CA GLY A 259 32.87 1.93 19.06
C GLY A 259 31.50 1.87 19.73
N GLY A 260 30.44 2.22 18.98
CA GLY A 260 29.06 2.15 19.48
C GLY A 260 28.59 0.74 19.87
N HIS A 261 29.10 -0.31 19.22
CA HIS A 261 28.79 -1.70 19.56
C HIS A 261 29.49 -2.10 20.86
N LEU A 262 30.76 -1.72 21.03
CA LEU A 262 31.52 -1.98 22.26
C LEU A 262 30.89 -1.26 23.46
N ASP A 263 30.45 -0.02 23.29
CA ASP A 263 29.77 0.74 24.35
C ASP A 263 28.38 0.16 24.69
N ALA A 264 27.68 -0.42 23.72
CA ALA A 264 26.45 -1.14 23.98
C ALA A 264 26.68 -2.39 24.85
N LEU A 265 27.73 -3.17 24.57
CA LEU A 265 28.09 -4.36 25.37
C LEU A 265 28.52 -3.99 26.79
N ARG A 266 29.34 -2.94 26.94
CA ARG A 266 29.75 -2.42 28.26
C ARG A 266 28.56 -1.96 29.10
N ARG A 267 27.55 -1.31 28.49
CA ARG A 267 26.31 -0.91 29.18
C ARG A 267 25.49 -2.10 29.68
N GLN A 268 25.66 -3.29 29.10
CA GLN A 268 25.04 -4.53 29.58
C GLN A 268 25.85 -5.21 30.71
N GLY A 269 26.95 -4.60 31.15
CA GLY A 269 27.80 -5.14 32.22
C GLY A 269 28.73 -6.28 31.79
N LEU A 270 28.93 -6.47 30.48
CA LEU A 270 29.82 -7.50 29.95
C LEU A 270 31.29 -7.05 29.99
N THR A 271 32.16 -7.92 30.51
CA THR A 271 33.61 -7.79 30.32
C THR A 271 33.94 -8.13 28.87
N THR A 272 34.48 -7.18 28.13
CA THR A 272 34.76 -7.33 26.69
C THR A 272 36.26 -7.35 26.43
N LEU A 273 36.75 -8.49 25.94
CA LEU A 273 38.12 -8.72 25.50
C LEU A 273 38.17 -8.48 23.98
N VAL A 274 38.54 -7.27 23.57
CA VAL A 274 38.50 -6.86 22.16
C VAL A 274 39.66 -7.48 21.39
N VAL A 275 39.36 -8.13 20.26
CA VAL A 275 40.31 -8.78 19.38
C VAL A 275 40.26 -8.13 17.99
N PRO A 276 41.17 -7.21 17.68
CA PRO A 276 41.29 -6.66 16.33
C PRO A 276 41.69 -7.75 15.33
N TRP A 277 40.94 -7.85 14.24
CA TRP A 277 41.10 -8.83 13.19
C TRP A 277 41.46 -8.16 11.87
N GLU A 278 42.64 -8.47 11.36
CA GLU A 278 43.17 -7.89 10.12
C GLU A 278 42.73 -8.72 8.91
N ALA A 279 42.64 -8.09 7.74
CA ALA A 279 42.32 -8.80 6.50
C ALA A 279 43.37 -9.86 6.12
N ALA A 280 44.61 -9.65 6.56
CA ALA A 280 45.74 -10.55 6.34
C ALA A 280 45.84 -11.66 7.39
N ASP A 281 45.00 -11.67 8.43
CA ASP A 281 45.05 -12.72 9.43
C ASP A 281 44.58 -14.05 8.83
N ASP A 282 45.41 -15.08 8.97
CA ASP A 282 45.07 -16.46 8.64
C ASP A 282 44.67 -17.22 9.91
N ARG A 283 44.40 -18.53 9.77
CA ARG A 283 44.02 -19.37 10.92
C ARG A 283 45.08 -19.38 12.03
N THR A 284 46.35 -19.38 11.66
CA THR A 284 47.47 -19.48 12.61
C THR A 284 47.67 -18.16 13.34
N THR A 285 47.71 -17.04 12.62
CA THR A 285 47.88 -15.72 13.24
C THR A 285 46.63 -15.32 14.02
N GLY A 286 45.44 -15.63 13.51
CA GLY A 286 44.16 -15.46 14.20
C GLY A 286 44.10 -16.25 15.51
N ALA A 287 44.50 -17.53 15.51
CA ALA A 287 44.51 -18.35 16.71
C ALA A 287 45.49 -17.81 17.77
N ALA A 288 46.66 -17.29 17.36
CA ALA A 288 47.60 -16.66 18.28
C ALA A 288 47.02 -15.39 18.93
N ARG A 289 46.34 -14.52 18.16
CA ARG A 289 45.64 -13.34 18.68
C ARG A 289 44.54 -13.71 19.66
N LEU A 290 43.74 -14.73 19.34
CA LEU A 290 42.67 -15.21 20.21
C LEU A 290 43.21 -15.73 21.55
N ARG A 291 44.28 -16.53 21.53
CA ARG A 291 44.93 -17.01 22.77
C ARG A 291 45.50 -15.86 23.61
N ALA A 292 46.14 -14.88 22.96
CA ALA A 292 46.67 -13.73 23.67
C ALA A 292 45.57 -12.88 24.32
N ALA A 293 44.44 -12.70 23.64
CA ALA A 293 43.30 -11.96 24.18
C ALA A 293 42.55 -12.73 25.28
N ALA A 294 42.52 -14.07 25.18
CA ALA A 294 41.90 -14.94 26.17
C ALA A 294 42.84 -15.32 27.33
N ASP A 295 44.08 -14.83 27.36
CA ASP A 295 45.06 -15.22 28.38
C ASP A 295 44.55 -14.89 29.79
N GLY A 296 44.52 -15.89 30.68
CA GLY A 296 43.96 -15.77 32.02
C GLY A 296 42.42 -15.69 32.11
N HIS A 297 41.69 -15.81 31.01
CA HIS A 297 40.23 -15.73 30.96
C HIS A 297 39.63 -17.02 30.36
N THR A 298 38.39 -17.34 30.71
CA THR A 298 37.63 -18.42 30.08
C THR A 298 36.37 -17.81 29.47
N PRO A 299 36.41 -17.46 28.17
CA PRO A 299 35.31 -16.73 27.55
C PRO A 299 34.00 -17.49 27.65
N ALA A 300 32.95 -16.82 28.13
CA ALA A 300 31.59 -17.34 28.15
C ALA A 300 30.92 -17.27 26.77
N GLY A 301 31.46 -16.45 25.87
CA GLY A 301 31.00 -16.30 24.49
C GLY A 301 31.99 -15.54 23.61
N VAL A 302 31.83 -15.70 22.30
CA VAL A 302 32.56 -14.95 21.28
C VAL A 302 31.54 -14.17 20.45
N LEU A 303 31.71 -12.85 20.35
CA LEU A 303 30.93 -12.01 19.44
C LEU A 303 31.81 -11.54 18.29
N SER A 304 31.47 -11.94 17.07
CA SER A 304 32.10 -11.49 15.84
C SER A 304 31.33 -10.33 15.24
N LEU A 305 32.01 -9.18 15.11
CA LEU A 305 31.53 -8.00 14.37
C LEU A 305 32.10 -7.94 12.95
N LEU A 306 32.76 -9.02 12.48
CA LEU A 306 33.39 -9.08 11.16
C LEU A 306 32.36 -8.91 10.03
N GLY A 307 31.12 -9.33 10.26
CA GLY A 307 30.01 -9.15 9.33
C GLY A 307 29.58 -7.69 9.11
N LEU A 308 30.21 -6.72 9.77
CA LEU A 308 30.02 -5.29 9.51
C LEU A 308 31.04 -4.74 8.49
N ALA A 309 32.02 -5.54 8.07
CA ALA A 309 32.98 -5.17 7.04
C ALA A 309 32.36 -5.36 5.63
N ASP A 310 31.55 -4.39 5.22
CA ASP A 310 30.76 -4.44 3.99
C ASP A 310 31.53 -4.02 2.71
N ARG A 311 32.83 -3.73 2.82
CA ARG A 311 33.65 -3.43 1.64
C ARG A 311 33.90 -4.69 0.80
N PRO A 312 34.01 -4.58 -0.53
CA PRO A 312 34.43 -5.70 -1.39
C PRO A 312 35.75 -6.31 -0.92
N TRP A 313 35.82 -7.64 -0.88
CA TRP A 313 37.02 -8.39 -0.49
C TRP A 313 38.24 -8.11 -1.39
N SER A 314 37.98 -7.92 -2.68
CA SER A 314 38.99 -7.58 -3.69
C SER A 314 38.36 -6.83 -4.85
N ASP A 315 39.18 -6.07 -5.58
CA ASP A 315 38.74 -5.32 -6.75
C ASP A 315 38.02 -6.24 -7.76
N GLY A 316 36.78 -5.89 -8.11
CA GLY A 316 35.95 -6.65 -9.06
C GLY A 316 35.09 -7.77 -8.45
N THR A 317 35.09 -7.95 -7.13
CA THR A 317 34.21 -8.93 -6.45
C THR A 317 33.01 -8.27 -5.79
N VAL A 318 31.85 -8.94 -5.80
CA VAL A 318 30.65 -8.54 -5.03
C VAL A 318 30.63 -9.13 -3.62
N LEU A 319 31.68 -9.87 -3.24
CA LEU A 319 31.77 -10.57 -1.96
C LEU A 319 32.14 -9.56 -0.85
N PRO A 320 31.32 -9.39 0.20
CA PRO A 320 31.70 -8.54 1.33
C PRO A 320 32.87 -9.15 2.10
N THR A 321 33.78 -8.30 2.54
CA THR A 321 35.00 -8.67 3.29
C THR A 321 34.69 -9.46 4.55
N GLY A 322 33.55 -9.19 5.19
CA GLY A 322 33.14 -9.89 6.40
C GLY A 322 33.04 -11.41 6.24
N LEU A 323 32.62 -11.92 5.09
CA LEU A 323 32.38 -13.36 4.91
C LEU A 323 33.69 -14.18 4.96
N PRO A 324 34.75 -13.88 4.17
CA PRO A 324 36.03 -14.56 4.30
C PRO A 324 36.63 -14.49 5.71
N LEU A 325 36.51 -13.33 6.39
CA LEU A 325 37.05 -13.16 7.73
C LEU A 325 36.32 -14.02 8.76
N THR A 326 34.99 -14.15 8.67
CA THR A 326 34.22 -15.04 9.53
C THR A 326 34.62 -16.50 9.34
N VAL A 327 34.89 -16.95 8.10
CA VAL A 327 35.36 -18.32 7.84
C VAL A 327 36.71 -18.57 8.49
N THR A 328 37.65 -17.63 8.37
CA THR A 328 38.97 -17.73 9.02
C THR A 328 38.85 -17.72 10.54
N LEU A 329 37.97 -16.89 11.11
CA LEU A 329 37.72 -16.84 12.55
C LEU A 329 37.23 -18.19 13.10
N ILE A 330 36.29 -18.85 12.41
CA ILE A 330 35.78 -20.18 12.84
C ILE A 330 36.92 -21.19 12.92
N GLY A 331 37.80 -21.23 11.91
CA GLY A 331 38.98 -22.10 11.93
C GLY A 331 39.95 -21.75 13.05
N ALA A 332 40.21 -20.46 13.26
CA ALA A 332 41.12 -19.95 14.28
C ALA A 332 40.63 -20.21 15.71
N LEU A 333 39.31 -20.19 15.97
CA LEU A 333 38.73 -20.53 17.27
C LEU A 333 38.97 -22.00 17.63
N GLY A 334 38.78 -22.90 16.65
CA GLY A 334 39.11 -24.31 16.82
C GLY A 334 40.60 -24.54 17.09
N ASP A 335 41.47 -23.87 16.33
CA ASP A 335 42.91 -23.96 16.52
C ASP A 335 43.35 -23.36 17.87
N ALA A 336 42.65 -22.33 18.37
CA ALA A 336 42.89 -21.71 19.67
C ALA A 336 42.37 -22.54 20.87
N GLY A 337 41.54 -23.56 20.63
CA GLY A 337 40.92 -24.36 21.70
C GLY A 337 39.83 -23.60 22.46
N ILE A 338 39.12 -22.68 21.80
CA ILE A 338 38.04 -21.89 22.40
C ILE A 338 36.70 -22.51 22.01
N ASP A 339 36.07 -23.21 22.96
CA ASP A 339 34.79 -23.91 22.76
C ASP A 339 33.56 -23.05 23.08
N ALA A 340 33.76 -21.75 23.32
CA ALA A 340 32.69 -20.83 23.67
C ALA A 340 31.74 -20.57 22.47
N PRO A 341 30.43 -20.34 22.71
CA PRO A 341 29.47 -20.07 21.64
C PRO A 341 29.86 -18.84 20.81
N LEU A 342 29.89 -19.00 19.48
CA LEU A 342 30.14 -17.92 18.51
C LEU A 342 28.83 -17.27 18.06
N TRP A 343 28.76 -15.95 18.21
CA TRP A 343 27.69 -15.07 17.75
C TRP A 343 28.23 -14.19 16.62
N ALA A 344 27.61 -14.21 15.44
CA ALA A 344 28.00 -13.35 14.33
C ALA A 344 26.97 -12.22 14.14
N ALA A 345 27.42 -10.97 14.25
CA ALA A 345 26.61 -9.80 13.96
C ALA A 345 26.80 -9.37 12.50
N THR A 346 25.69 -9.22 11.79
CA THR A 346 25.65 -8.76 10.39
C THR A 346 24.67 -7.61 10.23
N SER A 347 24.93 -6.68 9.32
CA SER A 347 23.99 -5.63 8.90
C SER A 347 23.51 -5.88 7.46
N GLY A 348 22.29 -5.47 7.12
CA GLY A 348 21.82 -5.41 5.72
C GLY A 348 21.42 -6.74 5.05
N ALA A 349 21.24 -7.84 5.79
CA ALA A 349 21.02 -9.18 5.23
C ALA A 349 19.62 -9.45 4.60
N VAL A 350 18.84 -8.43 4.24
CA VAL A 350 17.56 -8.63 3.52
C VAL A 350 17.40 -7.51 2.49
N SER A 351 17.56 -7.86 1.21
CA SER A 351 17.13 -7.04 0.06
C SER A 351 15.90 -7.65 -0.58
#